data_AF-A0A364NUG1-F1
#
_entry.id   AF-A0A364NUG1-F1
#
_cell.length_a   1.000
_cell.length_b   1.000
_cell.length_c   1.000
_cell.angle_alpha   90.00
_cell.angle_beta   90.00
_cell.angle_gamma   90.00
#
_symmetry.space_group_name_H-M   'P 1'
#
loop_
_entity.id
_entity.type
_entity.pdbx_description
1 polymer ?
#
loop_
_entity_poly.entity_id
_entity_poly.type
_entity_poly.pdbx_seq_one_letter_code
_entity_poly.pdbx_strand_id
1 'polypeptide(L)'
;MRNQDMTEDVLQGGAKKETADKLTSYVERVERMLDEIDQLKDGLKDLKAEIKADGFNIKAVDRVVAIRRSKGAADKEAEFINDVLLYAHVTGTPLDVVAGDMSEES
;
A
#
# COMPACT_ATOMS: atom_id res chain seq x y z
N MET A 1 -32.03 -43.51 -36.43
CA MET A 1 -31.46 -43.15 -35.13
C MET A 1 -30.49 -41.99 -35.34
N ARG A 2 -30.70 -40.84 -34.69
CA ARG A 2 -29.91 -39.61 -34.85
C ARG A 2 -28.58 -39.75 -34.10
N ASN A 3 -27.48 -39.95 -34.82
CA ASN A 3 -26.11 -39.92 -34.27
C ASN A 3 -25.51 -38.50 -34.24
N GLN A 4 -26.34 -37.46 -34.10
CA GLN A 4 -25.89 -36.05 -34.04
C GLN A 4 -26.01 -35.43 -32.64
N ASP A 5 -26.68 -36.09 -31.68
CA ASP A 5 -26.98 -35.53 -30.36
C ASP A 5 -25.90 -35.84 -29.29
N MET A 6 -25.04 -36.85 -29.51
CA MET A 6 -24.03 -37.25 -28.52
C MET A 6 -22.73 -36.44 -28.58
N THR A 7 -22.46 -35.73 -29.68
CA THR A 7 -21.20 -34.97 -29.85
C THR A 7 -21.24 -33.58 -29.21
N GLU A 8 -22.42 -32.96 -29.07
CA GLU A 8 -22.55 -31.63 -28.44
C GLU A 8 -22.51 -31.70 -26.90
N ASP A 9 -23.07 -32.74 -26.30
CA ASP A 9 -23.13 -32.89 -24.83
C ASP A 9 -21.74 -33.14 -24.20
N VAL A 10 -20.88 -33.94 -24.87
CA VAL A 10 -19.51 -34.23 -24.39
C VAL A 10 -18.62 -32.99 -24.48
N LEU A 11 -18.76 -32.19 -25.53
CA LEU A 11 -17.99 -30.95 -25.70
C LEU A 11 -18.44 -29.86 -24.71
N GLN A 12 -19.74 -29.77 -24.44
CA GLN A 12 -20.29 -28.80 -23.51
C GLN A 12 -20.03 -29.17 -22.03
N GLY A 13 -20.03 -30.46 -21.69
CA GLY A 13 -19.66 -30.96 -20.37
C GLY A 13 -18.15 -30.81 -20.07
N GLY A 14 -17.29 -31.05 -21.05
CA GLY A 14 -15.83 -30.88 -20.92
C GLY A 14 -15.41 -29.42 -20.72
N ALA A 15 -15.97 -28.49 -21.50
CA ALA A 15 -15.68 -27.06 -21.38
C ALA A 15 -16.15 -26.45 -20.05
N LYS A 16 -17.28 -26.92 -19.50
CA LYS A 16 -17.77 -26.52 -18.17
C LYS A 16 -16.83 -27.00 -17.06
N LYS A 17 -16.31 -28.23 -17.17
CA LYS A 17 -15.34 -28.77 -16.21
C LYS A 17 -14.03 -27.99 -16.22
N GLU A 18 -13.46 -27.71 -17.39
CA GLU A 18 -12.24 -26.90 -17.51
C GLU A 18 -12.42 -25.48 -16.95
N THR A 19 -13.60 -24.89 -17.15
CA THR A 19 -13.94 -23.56 -16.61
C THR A 19 -14.06 -23.60 -15.09
N ALA A 20 -14.66 -24.65 -14.53
CA ALA A 20 -14.76 -24.86 -13.09
C ALA A 20 -13.38 -25.05 -12.44
N ASP A 21 -12.51 -25.85 -13.06
CA ASP A 21 -11.15 -26.09 -12.58
C ASP A 21 -10.32 -24.79 -12.56
N LYS A 22 -10.47 -23.94 -13.59
CA LYS A 22 -9.84 -22.59 -13.63
C LYS A 22 -10.38 -21.67 -12.53
N LEU A 23 -11.69 -21.67 -12.29
CA LEU A 23 -12.29 -20.87 -11.23
C LEU A 23 -11.74 -21.27 -9.86
N THR A 24 -11.69 -22.57 -9.56
CA THR A 24 -11.11 -23.09 -8.31
C THR A 24 -9.66 -22.64 -8.16
N SER A 25 -8.85 -22.75 -9.23
CA SER A 25 -7.46 -22.30 -9.21
C SER A 25 -7.31 -20.79 -8.95
N TYR A 26 -8.20 -19.96 -9.49
CA TYR A 26 -8.21 -18.53 -9.20
C TYR A 26 -8.58 -18.25 -7.75
N VAL A 27 -9.59 -18.92 -7.21
CA VAL A 27 -10.01 -18.77 -5.80
C VAL A 27 -8.85 -19.11 -4.85
N GLU A 28 -8.22 -20.27 -5.01
CA GLU A 28 -7.10 -20.70 -4.17
C GLU A 28 -5.89 -19.74 -4.23
N ARG A 29 -5.66 -19.10 -5.38
CA ARG A 29 -4.60 -18.10 -5.53
C ARG A 29 -4.97 -16.79 -4.84
N VAL A 30 -6.22 -16.35 -4.98
CA VAL A 30 -6.70 -15.14 -4.30
C VAL A 30 -6.66 -15.31 -2.79
N GLU A 31 -7.11 -16.45 -2.26
CA GLU A 31 -7.06 -16.75 -0.83
C GLU A 31 -5.63 -16.67 -0.28
N ARG A 32 -4.67 -17.32 -0.95
CA ARG A 32 -3.25 -17.21 -0.57
C ARG A 32 -2.72 -15.78 -0.61
N MET A 33 -3.09 -14.99 -1.62
CA MET A 33 -2.68 -13.58 -1.68
C MET A 33 -3.30 -12.73 -0.57
N LEU A 34 -4.54 -13.02 -0.16
CA LEU A 34 -5.19 -12.34 0.96
C LEU A 34 -4.48 -12.68 2.28
N ASP A 35 -4.13 -13.95 2.50
CA ASP A 35 -3.36 -14.37 3.67
C ASP A 35 -1.99 -13.68 3.73
N GLU A 36 -1.27 -13.61 2.61
CA GLU A 36 0.01 -12.90 2.51
C GLU A 36 -0.15 -11.40 2.80
N ILE A 37 -1.20 -10.75 2.29
CA ILE A 37 -1.50 -9.35 2.57
C ILE A 37 -1.73 -9.13 4.06
N ASP A 38 -2.46 -10.02 4.73
CA ASP A 38 -2.76 -9.89 6.15
C ASP A 38 -1.51 -10.11 7.00
N GLN A 39 -0.66 -11.07 6.66
CA GLN A 39 0.66 -11.23 7.30
C GLN A 39 1.54 -9.97 7.15
N LEU A 40 1.56 -9.35 5.96
CA LEU A 40 2.30 -8.12 5.72
C LEU A 40 1.73 -6.93 6.51
N LYS A 41 0.40 -6.85 6.65
CA LYS A 41 -0.24 -5.81 7.48
C LYS A 41 0.13 -5.97 8.95
N ASP A 42 0.19 -7.20 9.45
CA ASP A 42 0.58 -7.45 10.84
C ASP A 42 2.05 -7.08 11.06
N GLY A 43 2.95 -7.48 10.16
CA GLY A 43 4.35 -7.03 10.21
C GLY A 43 4.50 -5.49 10.14
N LEU A 44 3.66 -4.81 9.37
CA LEU A 44 3.65 -3.33 9.34
C LEU A 44 3.19 -2.72 10.68
N LYS A 45 2.26 -3.35 11.41
CA LYS A 45 1.84 -2.87 12.73
C LYS A 45 2.96 -3.01 13.75
N ASP A 46 3.66 -4.13 13.75
CA ASP A 46 4.79 -4.39 14.66
C ASP A 46 5.91 -3.36 14.43
N LEU A 47 6.26 -3.10 13.16
CA LEU A 47 7.25 -2.08 12.81
C LEU A 47 6.83 -0.66 13.28
N LYS A 48 5.55 -0.31 13.13
CA LYS A 48 5.05 0.98 13.64
C LYS A 48 5.12 1.07 15.17
N ALA A 49 4.95 -0.05 15.88
CA ALA A 49 5.11 -0.09 17.32
C ALA A 49 6.58 0.11 17.73
N GLU A 50 7.53 -0.49 17.03
CA GLU A 50 8.98 -0.28 17.20
C GLU A 50 9.35 1.19 16.99
N ILE A 51 8.95 1.78 15.85
CA ILE A 51 9.16 3.21 15.54
C ILE A 51 8.65 4.11 16.67
N LYS A 52 7.51 3.77 17.26
CA LYS A 52 6.93 4.51 18.39
C LYS A 52 7.76 4.35 19.66
N ALA A 53 8.25 3.14 19.94
CA ALA A 53 9.07 2.86 21.11
C ALA A 53 10.41 3.61 21.07
N ASP A 54 10.96 3.78 19.86
CA ASP A 54 12.17 4.57 19.61
C ASP A 54 11.96 6.10 19.67
N GLY A 55 10.71 6.54 19.90
CA GLY A 55 10.37 7.96 20.07
C GLY A 55 10.08 8.71 18.77
N PHE A 56 10.02 8.04 17.63
CA PHE A 56 9.68 8.67 16.35
C PHE A 56 8.18 8.88 16.18
N ASN A 57 7.82 9.94 15.47
CA ASN A 57 6.44 10.22 15.12
C ASN A 57 5.99 9.36 13.91
N ILE A 58 5.18 8.33 14.18
CA ILE A 58 4.65 7.41 13.15
C ILE A 58 3.97 8.14 12.00
N LYS A 59 3.21 9.23 12.28
CA LYS A 59 2.52 9.99 11.22
C LYS A 59 3.48 10.73 10.30
N ALA A 60 4.60 11.21 10.84
CA ALA A 60 5.66 11.82 10.03
C ALA A 60 6.31 10.77 9.12
N VAL A 61 6.62 9.59 9.67
CA VAL A 61 7.16 8.46 8.90
C VAL A 61 6.21 8.03 7.78
N ASP A 62 4.91 7.83 8.08
CA ASP A 62 3.90 7.48 7.08
C ASP A 62 3.85 8.50 5.93
N ARG A 63 3.98 9.80 6.25
CA ARG A 63 3.97 10.88 5.27
C ARG A 63 5.22 10.86 4.39
N VAL A 64 6.41 10.67 4.97
CA VAL A 64 7.66 10.49 4.22
C VAL A 64 7.58 9.27 3.30
N VAL A 65 7.03 8.15 3.77
CA VAL A 65 6.85 6.95 2.94
C VAL A 65 5.87 7.21 1.78
N ALA A 66 4.76 7.90 2.03
CA ALA A 66 3.79 8.24 0.98
C ALA A 66 4.42 9.14 -0.09
N ILE A 67 5.19 10.14 0.31
CA ILE A 67 5.90 11.05 -0.60
C ILE A 67 6.97 10.32 -1.40
N ARG A 68 7.79 9.48 -0.76
CA ARG A 68 8.79 8.65 -1.45
C ARG A 68 8.19 7.72 -2.49
N ARG A 69 6.91 7.36 -2.34
CA ARG A 69 6.17 6.52 -3.29
C ARG A 69 5.55 7.32 -4.43
N SER A 70 5.28 8.61 -4.27
CA SER A 70 4.80 9.49 -5.35
C SER A 70 5.98 10.11 -6.13
N LYS A 71 6.15 9.73 -7.41
CA LYS A 71 7.16 10.35 -8.28
C LYS A 71 6.67 11.72 -8.79
N GLY A 72 7.28 12.83 -8.36
CA GLY A 72 7.08 14.17 -8.97
C GLY A 72 7.75 15.31 -8.19
N ALA A 73 8.47 16.22 -8.87
CA ALA A 73 9.52 17.06 -8.28
C ALA A 73 9.11 18.21 -7.33
N ALA A 74 7.84 18.39 -6.95
CA ALA A 74 7.42 19.40 -5.97
C ALA A 74 7.51 18.92 -4.51
N ASP A 75 7.40 17.60 -4.30
CA ASP A 75 7.32 17.05 -2.94
C ASP A 75 8.68 17.03 -2.21
N LYS A 76 9.80 17.18 -2.95
CA LYS A 76 11.17 17.16 -2.40
C LYS A 76 11.50 18.39 -1.55
N GLU A 77 10.93 19.55 -1.87
CA GLU A 77 11.19 20.79 -1.11
C GLU A 77 10.39 20.81 0.20
N ALA A 78 9.16 20.29 0.17
CA ALA A 78 8.36 20.08 1.37
C ALA A 78 8.94 18.95 2.26
N GLU A 79 9.54 17.90 1.68
CA GLU A 79 10.28 16.87 2.45
C GLU A 79 11.50 17.47 3.16
N PHE A 80 12.30 18.28 2.46
CA PHE A 80 13.48 18.93 3.03
C PHE A 80 13.12 19.79 4.25
N ILE A 81 12.00 20.54 4.20
CA ILE A 81 11.53 21.35 5.33
C ILE A 81 11.08 20.46 6.51
N ASN A 82 10.36 19.37 6.24
CA ASN A 82 9.91 18.46 7.31
C ASN A 82 11.07 17.75 8.00
N ASP A 83 12.09 17.32 7.26
CA ASP A 83 13.29 16.68 7.79
C ASP A 83 14.12 17.64 8.66
N VAL A 84 14.28 18.89 8.21
CA VAL A 84 14.99 19.94 8.97
C VAL A 84 14.28 20.28 10.28
N LEU A 85 12.93 20.36 10.27
CA LEU A 85 12.15 20.59 11.49
C LEU A 85 12.24 19.43 12.47
N LEU A 86 12.19 18.19 11.99
CA LEU A 86 12.28 17.00 12.84
C LEU A 86 13.69 16.86 13.47
N TYR A 87 14.75 17.11 12.70
CA TYR A 87 16.13 17.10 13.19
C TYR A 87 16.36 18.16 14.27
N ALA A 88 15.98 19.41 13.99
CA ALA A 88 16.16 20.53 14.91
C ALA A 88 15.44 20.34 16.25
N HIS A 89 14.26 19.70 16.22
CA HIS A 89 13.52 19.36 17.44
C HIS A 89 14.28 18.36 18.32
N VAL A 90 14.90 17.34 17.72
CA VAL A 90 15.62 16.29 18.45
C VAL A 90 17.01 16.74 18.92
N THR A 91 17.69 17.58 18.15
CA THR A 91 19.02 18.12 18.52
C THR A 91 18.95 19.40 19.34
N GLY A 92 17.74 19.93 19.56
CA GLY A 92 17.52 21.22 20.22
C GLY A 92 18.15 22.39 19.47
N THR A 93 18.43 22.23 18.16
CA THR A 93 19.02 23.28 17.33
C THR A 93 17.98 24.37 17.08
N PRO A 94 18.19 25.61 17.54
CA PRO A 94 17.22 26.68 17.34
C PRO A 94 17.20 27.06 15.85
N LEU A 95 16.02 26.96 15.24
CA LEU A 95 15.77 27.43 13.88
C LEU A 95 14.99 28.74 13.97
N ASP A 96 15.56 29.83 13.44
CA ASP A 96 14.84 31.09 13.24
C ASP A 96 14.09 31.03 11.91
N VAL A 97 13.07 30.17 11.87
CA VAL A 97 12.12 30.13 10.77
C VAL A 97 11.08 31.21 11.03
N VAL A 98 11.16 32.32 10.29
CA VAL A 98 10.03 33.25 10.18
C VAL A 98 8.91 32.45 9.55
N ALA A 99 7.94 31.99 10.35
CA ALA A 99 6.67 31.54 9.83
C ALA A 99 6.07 32.77 9.13
N GLY A 100 6.32 32.89 7.82
CA GLY A 100 5.70 33.89 6.99
C GLY A 100 4.21 33.79 7.24
N ASP A 101 3.64 34.88 7.74
CA ASP A 101 2.26 35.01 8.12
C ASP A 101 1.36 34.39 7.04
N MET A 102 0.74 33.24 7.35
CA MET A 102 -0.28 32.64 6.48
C MET A 102 -1.65 33.29 6.69
N SER A 103 -1.72 34.48 7.30
CA SER A 103 -2.90 35.32 7.24
C SER A 103 -2.72 36.39 6.16
N GLU A 104 -3.41 36.16 5.04
CA GLU A 104 -3.97 37.11 4.07
C GLU A 104 -3.82 36.56 2.65
N GLU A 105 -4.83 35.79 2.23
CA GLU A 105 -5.16 35.68 0.80
C GLU A 105 -6.57 36.24 0.61
N SER A 106 -6.65 37.32 -0.17
CA SER A 106 -7.87 37.77 -0.88
C SER A 106 -7.78 37.32 -2.33
#